data_AF-A0A534N9D8-F1
#
_entry.id   AF-A0A534N9D8-F1
#
_cell.length_a   1.000
_cell.length_b   1.000
_cell.length_c   1.000
_cell.angle_alpha   90.00
_cell.angle_beta   90.00
_cell.angle_gamma   90.00
#
_symmetry.space_group_name_H-M   'P 1'
#
loop_
_entity.id
_entity.type
_entity.pdbx_description
1 polymer ?
#
loop_
_entity_poly.entity_id
_entity_poly.type
_entity_poly.pdbx_seq_one_letter_code
_entity_poly.pdbx_strand_id
1 'polypeptide(L)'
;MSSIPKAVESRGRFLERIEGGAAETSVDERLVALTAPMSAAAEQYRMLLHRLRHIRSLRGEAIQGGAVVAVTSAIRGEGVSLTAANLALTAARSRDARVALVDCDLRRGGLAQLFDMGGRAGLADVLTGKTEVGEALGRYHEGHLAVIAAGRAPGAESASLLAGPRFAQTLSLLR
;
A
#
# COMPACT_ATOMS: atom_id res chain seq x y z
N MET A 1 -42.95 2.83 20.80
CA MET A 1 -42.04 3.43 21.81
C MET A 1 -41.47 2.26 22.59
N SER A 2 -40.19 2.02 22.82
CA SER A 2 -38.91 2.74 22.74
C SER A 2 -37.93 1.70 23.32
N SER A 3 -36.69 1.45 22.93
CA SER A 3 -35.81 1.85 21.84
C SER A 3 -34.65 0.84 21.91
N ILE A 4 -34.29 0.23 20.77
CA ILE A 4 -33.03 -0.51 20.65
C ILE A 4 -31.92 0.53 20.44
N PRO A 5 -30.79 0.50 21.17
CA PRO A 5 -29.70 1.45 20.96
C PRO A 5 -29.15 1.32 19.53
N LYS A 6 -29.36 2.36 18.73
CA LYS A 6 -28.70 2.60 17.44
C LYS A 6 -27.24 3.01 17.70
N ALA A 7 -26.28 2.14 17.39
CA ALA A 7 -24.94 2.51 16.87
C ALA A 7 -24.00 1.29 16.74
N VAL A 8 -24.46 0.16 16.19
CA VAL A 8 -23.56 -0.93 15.78
C VAL A 8 -24.08 -1.55 14.47
N GLU A 9 -24.22 -0.73 13.43
CA GLU A 9 -24.53 -1.24 12.09
C GLU A 9 -23.52 -0.70 11.07
N SER A 10 -22.88 -1.64 10.39
CA SER A 10 -22.17 -1.53 9.10
C SER A 10 -20.84 -0.77 9.00
N ARG A 11 -19.94 -0.86 10.00
CA ARG A 11 -18.50 -0.67 9.74
C ARG A 11 -17.88 -2.00 9.33
N GLY A 12 -18.02 -2.37 8.05
CA GLY A 12 -17.19 -3.43 7.48
C GLY A 12 -15.73 -3.11 7.76
N ARG A 13 -15.00 -4.03 8.39
CA ARG A 13 -13.59 -3.88 8.75
C ARG A 13 -12.77 -3.75 7.47
N PHE A 14 -12.56 -2.51 7.05
CA PHE A 14 -11.91 -2.17 5.78
C PHE A 14 -10.42 -2.61 5.74
N LEU A 15 -9.83 -2.97 6.87
CA LEU A 15 -8.51 -3.64 6.97
C LEU A 15 -8.57 -4.92 7.82
N GLU A 16 -9.46 -5.86 7.53
CA GLU A 16 -9.22 -7.23 8.00
C GLU A 16 -8.05 -7.83 7.22
N ARG A 17 -6.97 -8.19 7.93
CA ARG A 17 -5.89 -8.99 7.36
C ARG A 17 -6.42 -10.39 7.06
N ILE A 18 -6.39 -10.78 5.79
CA ILE A 18 -6.98 -12.05 5.33
C ILE A 18 -6.09 -13.26 5.67
N GLU A 19 -4.79 -13.08 5.90
CA GLU A 19 -3.85 -14.18 6.18
C GLU A 19 -3.18 -14.03 7.56
N GLY A 20 -3.46 -15.02 8.43
CA GLY A 20 -2.77 -15.27 9.69
C GLY A 20 -3.17 -14.39 10.87
N GLY A 21 -4.17 -14.82 11.64
CA GLY A 21 -4.42 -14.36 13.01
C GLY A 21 -5.21 -13.06 13.16
N ALA A 22 -6.30 -13.14 13.91
CA ALA A 22 -7.21 -12.06 14.33
C ALA A 22 -6.54 -11.04 15.27
N ALA A 23 -5.45 -10.41 14.84
CA ALA A 23 -4.94 -9.22 15.49
C ALA A 23 -5.73 -8.02 14.97
N GLU A 24 -6.37 -7.28 15.88
CA GLU A 24 -6.87 -5.93 15.58
C GLU A 24 -5.67 -5.06 15.20
N THR A 25 -5.43 -4.91 13.90
CA THR A 25 -4.46 -3.93 13.39
C THR A 25 -4.97 -2.55 13.75
N SER A 26 -4.31 -1.87 14.69
CA SER A 26 -4.59 -0.46 14.97
C SER A 26 -4.19 0.35 13.73
N VAL A 27 -5.18 0.84 13.00
CA VAL A 27 -4.95 1.58 11.77
C VAL A 27 -4.47 2.99 12.12
N ASP A 28 -3.38 3.43 11.51
CA ASP A 28 -2.89 4.80 11.67
C ASP A 28 -3.97 5.82 11.24
N GLU A 29 -4.32 6.74 12.14
CA GLU A 29 -5.40 7.72 11.93
C GLU A 29 -5.17 8.59 10.69
N ARG A 30 -3.91 8.76 10.27
CA ARG A 30 -3.52 9.55 9.10
C ARG A 30 -3.87 8.87 7.77
N LEU A 31 -4.27 7.59 7.79
CA LEU A 31 -4.82 6.88 6.62
C LEU A 31 -6.26 7.31 6.34
N VAL A 32 -6.45 8.59 6.06
CA VAL A 32 -7.76 9.26 5.87
C VAL A 32 -8.62 8.66 4.78
N ALA A 33 -8.03 8.01 3.75
CA ALA A 33 -8.79 7.27 2.73
C ALA A 33 -9.65 6.13 3.32
N LEU A 34 -9.31 5.73 4.54
CA LEU A 34 -9.94 4.69 5.32
C LEU A 34 -10.61 5.25 6.59
N THR A 35 -9.88 6.01 7.40
CA THR A 35 -10.33 6.46 8.72
C THR A 35 -11.36 7.59 8.62
N ALA A 36 -11.23 8.44 7.59
CA ALA A 36 -12.15 9.54 7.32
C ALA A 36 -12.45 9.70 5.81
N PRO A 37 -13.10 8.72 5.15
CA PRO A 37 -13.22 8.69 3.69
C PRO A 37 -13.99 9.88 3.09
N MET A 38 -14.86 10.50 3.89
CA MET A 38 -15.65 11.68 3.51
C MET A 38 -14.96 13.02 3.80
N SER A 39 -13.74 12.99 4.35
CA SER A 39 -12.97 14.21 4.65
C SER A 39 -12.48 14.92 3.39
N ALA A 40 -12.22 16.24 3.52
CA ALA A 40 -11.58 17.03 2.48
C ALA A 40 -10.21 16.46 2.08
N ALA A 41 -9.45 15.94 3.05
CA ALA A 41 -8.15 15.30 2.79
C ALA A 41 -8.29 14.04 1.94
N ALA A 42 -9.27 13.17 2.23
CA ALA A 42 -9.55 11.99 1.40
C ALA A 42 -9.99 12.37 -0.03
N GLU A 43 -10.69 13.50 -0.20
CA GLU A 43 -11.03 14.02 -1.53
C GLU A 43 -9.78 14.46 -2.32
N GLN A 44 -8.77 15.03 -1.66
CA GLN A 44 -7.51 15.39 -2.35
C GLN A 44 -6.82 14.15 -2.96
N TYR A 45 -6.85 13.01 -2.28
CA TYR A 45 -6.30 11.76 -2.83
C TYR A 45 -7.14 11.21 -3.98
N ARG A 46 -8.47 11.35 -3.94
CA ARG A 46 -9.37 11.00 -5.07
C ARG A 46 -9.08 11.86 -6.30
N MET A 47 -8.93 13.17 -6.11
CA MET A 47 -8.54 14.09 -7.17
C MET A 47 -7.17 13.76 -7.75
N LEU A 48 -6.18 13.47 -6.91
CA LEU A 48 -4.84 13.06 -7.35
C LEU A 48 -4.90 11.78 -8.20
N LEU A 49 -5.62 10.75 -7.74
CA LEU A 49 -5.80 9.51 -8.49
C LEU A 49 -6.46 9.75 -9.85
N HIS A 50 -7.50 10.59 -9.90
CA HIS A 50 -8.17 10.94 -11.15
C HIS A 50 -7.21 11.62 -12.13
N ARG A 51 -6.42 12.60 -11.67
CA ARG A 51 -5.42 13.29 -12.49
C ARG A 51 -4.36 12.32 -13.04
N LEU A 52 -3.87 11.40 -12.20
CA LEU A 52 -2.91 10.38 -12.62
C LEU A 52 -3.49 9.47 -13.71
N ARG A 53 -4.73 8.98 -13.52
CA ARG A 53 -5.43 8.17 -14.53
C ARG A 53 -5.63 8.94 -15.83
N HIS A 54 -6.00 10.22 -15.75
CA HIS A 54 -6.20 11.08 -16.91
C HIS A 54 -4.90 11.29 -17.72
N ILE A 55 -3.81 11.67 -17.06
CA ILE A 55 -2.50 11.86 -17.72
C ILE A 55 -2.05 10.59 -18.45
N ARG A 56 -2.27 9.42 -17.84
CA ARG A 56 -1.93 8.14 -18.47
C ARG A 56 -2.80 7.81 -19.66
N SER A 57 -4.10 8.10 -19.56
CA SER A 57 -5.02 7.96 -20.71
C SER A 57 -4.58 8.80 -21.89
N LEU A 58 -4.09 10.03 -21.66
CA LEU A 58 -3.59 10.91 -22.72
C LEU A 58 -2.30 10.40 -23.38
N ARG A 59 -1.48 9.62 -22.65
CA ARG A 59 -0.24 9.03 -23.16
C ARG A 59 -0.45 7.79 -24.03
N GLY A 60 -1.70 7.34 -24.21
CA GLY A 60 -2.01 6.13 -24.97
C GLY A 60 -1.47 4.86 -24.31
N GLU A 61 -1.12 4.92 -23.01
CA GLU A 61 -0.71 3.76 -22.23
C GLU A 61 -1.94 2.86 -22.01
N ALA A 62 -2.22 1.97 -22.96
CA ALA A 62 -3.23 0.94 -22.82
C ALA A 62 -2.96 0.09 -21.57
N ILE A 63 -4.02 -0.34 -20.89
CA ILE A 63 -4.01 -1.13 -19.65
C ILE A 63 -3.58 -2.58 -19.92
N GLN A 64 -2.52 -2.80 -20.69
CA GLN A 64 -1.95 -4.12 -20.91
C GLN A 64 -0.78 -4.26 -19.92
N GLY A 65 -1.03 -4.89 -18.76
CA GLY A 65 0.00 -5.16 -17.74
C GLY A 65 0.13 -4.15 -16.59
N GLY A 66 -0.96 -3.46 -16.22
CA GLY A 66 -1.00 -2.62 -15.01
C GLY A 66 -0.17 -1.33 -15.05
N ALA A 67 -0.38 -0.48 -14.04
CA ALA A 67 0.27 0.81 -13.86
C ALA A 67 1.40 0.72 -12.83
N VAL A 68 2.58 1.26 -13.12
CA VAL A 68 3.62 1.46 -12.10
C VAL A 68 3.81 2.95 -11.88
N VAL A 69 3.61 3.40 -10.63
CA VAL A 69 3.79 4.80 -10.23
C VAL A 69 4.80 4.83 -9.10
N ALA A 70 5.93 5.50 -9.32
CA ALA A 70 6.90 5.79 -8.26
C ALA A 70 6.49 7.07 -7.52
N VAL A 71 6.47 7.02 -6.20
CA VAL A 71 6.23 8.19 -5.32
C VAL A 71 7.52 8.47 -4.56
N THR A 72 8.02 9.69 -4.69
CA THR A 72 9.29 10.12 -4.08
C THR A 72 9.20 11.56 -3.58
N SER A 73 10.16 11.99 -2.77
CA SER A 73 10.27 13.33 -2.20
C SER A 73 11.67 13.90 -2.41
N ALA A 74 11.80 15.22 -2.33
CA ALA A 74 13.09 15.89 -2.42
C ALA A 74 13.90 15.69 -1.13
N ILE A 75 13.20 15.70 0.01
CA ILE A 75 13.79 15.50 1.34
C ILE A 75 13.01 14.47 2.16
N ARG A 76 13.57 14.11 3.32
CA ARG A 76 12.90 13.22 4.27
C ARG A 76 11.81 13.96 5.05
N GLY A 77 10.78 13.24 5.46
CA GLY A 77 9.72 13.75 6.32
C GLY A 77 8.57 14.44 5.58
N GLU A 78 8.59 14.52 4.25
CA GLU A 78 7.54 15.18 3.45
C GLU A 78 6.23 14.37 3.33
N GLY A 79 6.12 13.23 4.02
CA GLY A 79 4.91 12.42 4.01
C GLY A 79 4.71 11.56 2.76
N VAL A 80 5.79 11.18 2.05
CA VAL A 80 5.73 10.29 0.87
C VAL A 80 5.07 8.95 1.19
N SER A 81 5.49 8.25 2.24
CA SER A 81 4.91 6.94 2.60
C SER A 81 3.42 7.07 2.92
N LEU A 82 3.03 8.15 3.61
CA LEU A 82 1.63 8.45 3.94
C LEU A 82 0.81 8.75 2.68
N THR A 83 1.38 9.51 1.75
CA THR A 83 0.77 9.86 0.47
C THR A 83 0.59 8.63 -0.40
N ALA A 84 1.62 7.80 -0.53
CA ALA A 84 1.57 6.54 -1.27
C ALA A 84 0.53 5.58 -0.68
N ALA A 85 0.46 5.47 0.65
CA ALA A 85 -0.51 4.63 1.34
C ALA A 85 -1.96 5.09 1.09
N ASN A 86 -2.27 6.38 1.30
CA ASN A 86 -3.61 6.91 1.06
C ASN A 86 -4.02 6.84 -0.41
N LEU A 87 -3.09 7.07 -1.34
CA LEU A 87 -3.35 6.94 -2.77
C LEU A 87 -3.65 5.48 -3.15
N ALA A 88 -2.89 4.51 -2.63
CA ALA A 88 -3.11 3.09 -2.86
C ALA A 88 -4.45 2.61 -2.28
N LEU A 89 -4.78 3.01 -1.05
CA LEU A 89 -6.08 2.74 -0.44
C LEU A 89 -7.21 3.33 -1.27
N THR A 90 -7.08 4.58 -1.73
CA THR A 90 -8.06 5.24 -2.60
C THR A 90 -8.26 4.49 -3.91
N ALA A 91 -7.16 4.01 -4.51
CA ALA A 91 -7.21 3.24 -5.76
C ALA A 91 -7.86 1.86 -5.57
N ALA A 92 -7.59 1.19 -4.44
CA ALA A 92 -8.12 -0.13 -4.11
C ALA A 92 -9.62 -0.13 -3.82
N ARG A 93 -10.24 1.02 -3.52
CA ARG A 93 -11.70 1.15 -3.31
C ARG A 93 -12.53 0.83 -4.56
N SER A 94 -11.95 0.93 -5.74
CA SER A 94 -12.62 0.51 -6.97
C SER A 94 -12.61 -1.02 -7.04
N ARG A 95 -13.79 -1.66 -7.08
CA ARG A 95 -13.92 -3.13 -7.10
C ARG A 95 -13.14 -3.82 -8.23
N ASP A 96 -12.97 -3.13 -9.35
CA ASP A 96 -12.23 -3.67 -10.51
C ASP A 96 -10.72 -3.43 -10.43
N ALA A 97 -10.25 -2.72 -9.39
CA ALA A 97 -8.83 -2.43 -9.20
C ALA A 97 -8.17 -3.47 -8.29
N ARG A 98 -6.99 -3.92 -8.69
CA ARG A 98 -6.02 -4.61 -7.84
C ARG A 98 -4.80 -3.72 -7.71
N VAL A 99 -4.38 -3.47 -6.48
CA VAL A 99 -3.30 -2.52 -6.18
C VAL A 99 -2.23 -3.23 -5.36
N ALA A 100 -0.98 -3.11 -5.81
CA ALA A 100 0.19 -3.46 -5.03
C ALA A 100 0.89 -2.18 -4.57
N LEU A 101 1.09 -2.03 -3.27
CA LEU A 101 1.88 -0.97 -2.65
C LEU A 101 3.18 -1.56 -2.11
N VAL A 102 4.31 -1.09 -2.63
CA VAL A 102 5.63 -1.64 -2.30
C VAL A 102 6.51 -0.54 -1.70
N ASP A 103 7.04 -0.76 -0.50
CA ASP A 103 7.99 0.16 0.13
C ASP A 103 9.41 -0.08 -0.40
N CYS A 104 9.84 0.78 -1.32
CA CYS A 104 11.18 0.72 -1.89
C CYS A 104 12.22 1.52 -1.08
N ASP A 105 11.85 2.14 0.06
CA ASP A 105 12.84 2.72 0.97
C ASP A 105 13.39 1.64 1.91
N LEU A 106 14.30 0.83 1.38
CA LEU A 106 14.95 -0.26 2.10
C LEU A 106 15.77 0.21 3.32
N ARG A 107 16.06 1.52 3.45
CA ARG A 107 16.84 2.06 4.56
C ARG A 107 15.96 2.48 5.72
N ARG A 108 14.80 3.09 5.45
CA ARG A 108 13.94 3.74 6.45
C ARG A 108 12.44 3.64 6.14
N GLY A 109 12.01 2.54 5.51
CA GLY A 109 10.63 2.31 5.07
C GLY A 109 9.58 2.64 6.14
N GLY A 110 8.56 3.38 5.72
CA GLY A 110 7.49 3.89 6.59
C GLY A 110 6.23 3.04 6.57
N LEU A 111 6.05 2.14 5.59
CA LEU A 111 4.79 1.40 5.45
C LEU A 111 4.57 0.39 6.56
N ALA A 112 5.64 -0.17 7.14
CA ALA A 112 5.52 -1.13 8.24
C ALA A 112 4.77 -0.54 9.44
N GLN A 113 4.98 0.75 9.74
CA GLN A 113 4.28 1.43 10.82
C GLN A 113 2.82 1.73 10.46
N LEU A 114 2.56 2.18 9.23
CA LEU A 114 1.21 2.56 8.79
C LEU A 114 0.25 1.35 8.72
N PHE A 115 0.77 0.18 8.38
CA PHE A 115 -0.01 -1.04 8.17
C PHE A 115 0.21 -2.11 9.26
N ASP A 116 0.88 -1.78 10.37
CA ASP A 116 1.18 -2.74 11.45
C ASP A 116 1.87 -4.03 10.95
N MET A 117 2.86 -3.86 10.07
CA MET A 117 3.66 -4.94 9.50
C MET A 117 5.05 -5.04 10.14
N GLY A 118 5.20 -4.52 11.37
CA GLY A 118 6.45 -4.57 12.11
C GLY A 118 6.97 -5.99 12.30
N GLY A 119 8.26 -6.21 12.04
CA GLY A 119 8.93 -7.50 12.27
C GLY A 119 8.65 -8.59 11.24
N ARG A 120 7.81 -8.33 10.22
CA ARG A 120 7.57 -9.26 9.11
C ARG A 120 8.67 -9.17 8.05
N ALA A 121 8.82 -10.24 7.28
CA ALA A 121 9.59 -10.22 6.05
C ALA A 121 9.01 -9.18 5.08
N GLY A 122 9.89 -8.46 4.38
CA GLY A 122 9.50 -7.44 3.42
C GLY A 122 10.31 -7.50 2.14
N LEU A 123 10.32 -6.41 1.38
CA LEU A 123 10.97 -6.33 0.09
C LEU A 123 12.46 -6.72 0.17
N ALA A 124 13.19 -6.26 1.19
CA ALA A 124 14.59 -6.62 1.39
C ALA A 124 14.81 -8.14 1.51
N ASP A 125 13.92 -8.84 2.21
CA ASP A 125 13.99 -10.28 2.42
C ASP A 125 13.72 -11.03 1.11
N VAL A 126 12.77 -10.54 0.30
CA VAL A 126 12.50 -11.04 -1.05
C VAL A 126 13.71 -10.84 -1.98
N LEU A 127 14.30 -9.64 -1.98
CA LEU A 127 15.41 -9.30 -2.87
C LEU A 127 16.70 -10.04 -2.48
N THR A 128 16.85 -10.43 -1.22
CA THR A 128 17.96 -11.28 -0.75
C THR A 128 17.66 -12.78 -0.86
N GLY A 129 16.46 -13.16 -1.30
CA GLY A 129 16.04 -14.55 -1.49
C GLY A 129 15.75 -15.31 -0.19
N LYS A 130 15.54 -14.61 0.93
CA LYS A 130 15.19 -15.21 2.22
C LYS A 130 13.72 -15.61 2.34
N THR A 131 12.86 -14.99 1.52
CA THR A 131 11.40 -15.13 1.57
C THR A 131 10.84 -14.99 0.16
N GLU A 132 9.74 -15.69 -0.14
CA GLU A 132 9.04 -15.54 -1.42
C GLU A 132 8.14 -14.28 -1.43
N VAL A 133 7.85 -13.76 -2.63
CA VAL A 133 6.99 -12.56 -2.76
C VAL A 133 5.66 -12.75 -2.03
N GLY A 134 5.02 -13.92 -2.18
CA GLY A 134 3.71 -14.22 -1.58
C GLY A 134 3.70 -14.11 -0.05
N GLU A 135 4.76 -14.57 0.60
CA GLU A 135 4.90 -14.58 2.07
C GLU A 135 5.15 -13.17 2.65
N ALA A 136 5.71 -12.27 1.84
CA ALA A 136 5.95 -10.88 2.21
C ALA A 136 4.71 -9.97 2.02
N LEU A 137 3.62 -10.48 1.40
CA LEU A 137 2.40 -9.71 1.17
C LEU A 137 1.55 -9.60 2.44
N GLY A 138 1.16 -8.37 2.78
CA GLY A 138 0.00 -8.10 3.60
C GLY A 138 -1.21 -7.80 2.71
N ARG A 139 -2.30 -8.55 2.85
CA ARG A 139 -3.56 -8.30 2.11
C ARG A 139 -4.54 -7.50 2.95
N TYR A 140 -5.13 -6.49 2.32
CA TYR A 140 -6.06 -5.53 2.91
C TYR A 140 -7.22 -5.25 1.96
N HIS A 141 -8.30 -4.65 2.48
CA HIS A 141 -9.47 -4.25 1.71
C HIS A 141 -10.04 -5.39 0.84
N GLU A 142 -10.50 -6.47 1.49
CA GLU A 142 -11.06 -7.66 0.82
C GLU A 142 -10.08 -8.31 -0.20
N GLY A 143 -8.78 -8.04 -0.08
CA GLY A 143 -7.73 -8.59 -0.94
C GLY A 143 -7.43 -7.73 -2.17
N HIS A 144 -8.09 -6.59 -2.35
CA HIS A 144 -7.83 -5.65 -3.45
C HIS A 144 -6.55 -4.83 -3.27
N LEU A 145 -6.05 -4.71 -2.04
CA LEU A 145 -4.78 -4.07 -1.73
C LEU A 145 -3.79 -5.10 -1.19
N ALA A 146 -2.67 -5.26 -1.87
CA ALA A 146 -1.51 -5.97 -1.35
C ALA A 146 -0.42 -4.97 -0.98
N VAL A 147 0.20 -5.14 0.17
CA VAL A 147 1.26 -4.26 0.69
C VAL A 147 2.51 -5.09 0.96
N ILE A 148 3.67 -4.63 0.48
CA ILE A 148 4.98 -5.16 0.86
C ILE A 148 5.73 -4.03 1.58
N ALA A 149 6.00 -4.23 2.86
CA ALA A 149 6.85 -3.32 3.64
C ALA A 149 8.32 -3.47 3.23
N ALA A 150 9.18 -2.52 3.61
CA ALA A 150 10.58 -2.52 3.19
C ALA A 150 11.36 -3.75 3.68
N GLY A 151 10.96 -4.30 4.83
CA GLY A 151 11.67 -5.39 5.49
C GLY A 151 12.96 -4.91 6.16
N ARG A 152 13.82 -5.85 6.56
CA ARG A 152 15.12 -5.52 7.18
C ARG A 152 16.23 -5.64 6.14
N ALA A 153 16.58 -4.53 5.50
CA ALA A 153 17.71 -4.52 4.58
C ALA A 153 19.06 -4.34 5.31
N PRO A 154 20.13 -5.01 4.85
CA PRO A 154 21.49 -4.58 5.16
C PRO A 154 21.70 -3.19 4.52
N GLY A 155 21.85 -2.15 5.34
CA GLY A 155 21.77 -0.75 4.88
C GLY A 155 22.73 -0.35 3.75
N ALA A 156 23.88 -1.03 3.61
CA ALA A 156 24.87 -0.75 2.57
C ALA A 156 24.45 -1.26 1.16
N GLU A 157 23.55 -2.25 1.08
CA GLU A 157 23.23 -2.96 -0.16
C GLU A 157 21.90 -2.51 -0.80
N SER A 158 21.23 -1.51 -0.21
CA SER A 158 19.87 -1.11 -0.65
C SER A 158 19.81 -0.75 -2.14
N ALA A 159 20.78 0.00 -2.66
CA ALA A 159 20.79 0.42 -4.05
C ALA A 159 21.06 -0.74 -5.02
N SER A 160 22.00 -1.65 -4.68
CA SER A 160 22.32 -2.80 -5.52
C SER A 160 21.16 -3.81 -5.55
N LEU A 161 20.44 -3.99 -4.43
CA LEU A 161 19.25 -4.83 -4.38
C LEU A 161 18.14 -4.32 -5.32
N LEU A 162 17.87 -3.01 -5.32
CA LEU A 162 16.87 -2.41 -6.20
C LEU A 162 17.30 -2.38 -7.67
N ALA A 163 18.60 -2.29 -7.95
CA ALA A 163 19.14 -2.39 -9.31
C ALA A 163 19.23 -3.84 -9.83
N GLY A 164 19.01 -4.83 -8.95
CA GLY A 164 19.20 -6.24 -9.25
C GLY A 164 18.04 -6.88 -10.03
N PRO A 165 18.28 -8.04 -10.67
CA PRO A 165 17.29 -8.74 -11.48
C PRO A 165 16.08 -9.22 -10.67
N ARG A 166 16.26 -9.55 -9.38
CA ARG A 166 15.17 -9.95 -8.49
C ARG A 166 14.14 -8.85 -8.28
N PHE A 167 14.53 -7.58 -8.32
CA PHE A 167 13.58 -6.47 -8.22
C PHE A 167 12.72 -6.37 -9.48
N ALA A 168 13.33 -6.47 -10.67
CA ALA A 168 12.60 -6.50 -11.93
C ALA A 168 11.62 -7.69 -11.99
N GLN A 169 12.04 -8.88 -11.54
CA GLN A 169 11.17 -10.06 -11.44
C GLN A 169 10.01 -9.83 -10.46
N THR A 170 10.30 -9.26 -9.29
CA THR A 170 9.28 -8.93 -8.28
C THR A 170 8.23 -7.96 -8.86
N LEU A 171 8.66 -6.90 -9.54
CA LEU A 171 7.74 -5.97 -10.21
C LEU A 171 6.92 -6.66 -11.30
N SER A 172 7.50 -7.58 -12.07
CA SER A 172 6.77 -8.33 -13.09
C SER A 172 5.70 -9.26 -12.51
N LEU A 173 5.93 -9.81 -11.32
CA LEU A 173 4.96 -10.69 -10.64
C LEU A 173 3.77 -9.91 -10.07
N LEU A 174 3.94 -8.62 -9.78
CA LEU A 174 2.92 -7.76 -9.18
C LEU A 174 2.07 -6.99 -10.20
N ARG A 175 2.40 -7.08 -11.49
CA ARG A 175 1.72 -6.40 -12.61
C ARG A 175 0.71 -7.30 -13.30
#